data_AF-A0A0D0PID9-F1
#
_entry.id   AF-A0A0D0PID9-F1
#
_cell.length_a   1.000
_cell.length_b   1.000
_cell.length_c   1.000
_cell.angle_alpha   90.00
_cell.angle_beta   90.00
_cell.angle_gamma   90.00
#
_symmetry.space_group_name_H-M   'P 1'
#
loop_
_entity.id
_entity.type
_entity.pdbx_description
1 polymer ?
#
loop_
_entity_poly.entity_id
_entity_poly.type
_entity_poly.pdbx_seq_one_letter_code
_entity_poly.pdbx_strand_id
1 'polypeptide(L)'
;MSDSKKYLTDAALQQALSIADLTETHSTAHAVRLIMNEVLEGLARAGWPQAQIQSGPRVVSAEENYGLLGYDPSEVTLGSAHTRWVDEHSLLRTQTTSQIPIALKHAAQSRKPGALILLAAPGITFRRDSRDRWHCAEPHQMDIWVLGEPELSSREHLLRLVGDVLNAATPDKPWIYSDSPHHYTEGGIEVNVMNDGSAVEVLECGLIATSLLQRLGIDPQRHGGLALGMGLDRLAMLRKGIPDIRLLRDPNERVQAQMHDLRPWNAVSRLPSISRDISVAVTPGLSEEVLTEKMLQAAGDCSGWIEEMQVKGRWISSELPSQAIERLGLLPDQENILLRVVLRDCSRSITTAEANALYEKIQAALHEGAPGAGYRMELSTPSSIP
;
A
#
# COMPACT_ATOMS: atom_id res chain seq x y z
N MET A 1 -18.30 -21.44 -2.24
CA MET A 1 -17.25 -22.04 -3.08
C MET A 1 -16.01 -21.21 -2.85
N SER A 2 -14.88 -21.80 -2.46
CA SER A 2 -13.62 -21.06 -2.40
C SER A 2 -13.36 -20.55 -3.82
N ASP A 3 -13.35 -19.22 -4.00
CA ASP A 3 -12.88 -18.65 -5.25
C ASP A 3 -11.46 -19.19 -5.48
N SER A 4 -11.25 -19.84 -6.62
CA SER A 4 -9.94 -20.37 -6.97
C SER A 4 -8.93 -19.23 -6.98
N LYS A 5 -7.78 -19.42 -6.32
CA LYS A 5 -6.69 -18.43 -6.33
C LYS A 5 -6.35 -18.04 -7.78
N LYS A 6 -6.24 -16.74 -8.04
CA LYS A 6 -5.78 -16.19 -9.31
C LYS A 6 -4.29 -15.92 -9.21
N TYR A 7 -3.52 -16.53 -10.11
CA TYR A 7 -2.07 -16.39 -10.18
C TYR A 7 -1.66 -15.29 -11.14
N LEU A 8 -0.52 -14.63 -10.84
CA LEU A 8 0.11 -13.70 -11.76
C LEU A 8 0.61 -14.43 -13.01
N THR A 9 0.58 -13.74 -14.15
CA THR A 9 1.31 -14.17 -15.34
C THR A 9 2.80 -13.90 -15.14
N ASP A 10 3.66 -14.61 -15.87
CA ASP A 10 5.12 -14.38 -15.85
C ASP A 10 5.47 -12.91 -16.13
N ALA A 11 4.79 -12.30 -17.11
CA ALA A 11 5.00 -10.88 -17.44
C ALA A 11 4.63 -9.95 -16.28
N ALA A 12 3.50 -10.18 -15.61
CA ALA A 12 3.08 -9.37 -14.46
C ALA A 12 4.03 -9.56 -13.26
N LEU A 13 4.51 -10.78 -13.04
CA LEU A 13 5.51 -11.06 -12.01
C LEU A 13 6.83 -10.35 -12.31
N GLN A 14 7.36 -10.45 -13.53
CA GLN A 14 8.59 -9.75 -13.91
C GLN A 14 8.44 -8.24 -13.79
N GLN A 15 7.30 -7.68 -14.18
CA GLN A 15 7.01 -6.26 -14.00
C GLN A 15 7.07 -5.87 -12.52
N ALA A 16 6.40 -6.61 -11.62
CA ALA A 16 6.43 -6.32 -10.19
C ALA A 16 7.84 -6.42 -9.60
N LEU A 17 8.61 -7.43 -10.01
CA LEU A 17 10.00 -7.62 -9.55
C LEU A 17 10.96 -6.55 -10.08
N SER A 18 10.64 -5.89 -11.20
CA SER A 18 11.48 -4.83 -11.77
C SER A 18 11.34 -3.46 -11.08
N ILE A 19 10.31 -3.28 -10.24
CA ILE A 19 10.06 -2.00 -9.56
C ILE A 19 11.21 -1.71 -8.57
N ALA A 20 11.81 -0.53 -8.66
CA ALA A 20 12.89 -0.14 -7.76
C ALA A 20 12.40 -0.05 -6.31
N ASP A 21 13.10 -0.67 -5.37
CA ASP A 21 12.83 -0.51 -3.94
C ASP A 21 13.56 0.73 -3.43
N LEU A 22 12.81 1.77 -3.07
CA LEU A 22 13.35 3.08 -2.68
C LEU A 22 14.01 3.04 -1.29
N THR A 23 13.95 1.91 -0.58
CA THR A 23 14.69 1.67 0.66
C THR A 23 16.09 1.11 0.40
N GLU A 24 16.38 0.58 -0.80
CA GLU A 24 17.67 -0.01 -1.14
C GLU A 24 18.79 1.03 -1.26
N THR A 25 20.05 0.57 -1.16
CA THR A 25 21.20 1.46 -1.24
C THR A 25 21.48 1.80 -2.70
N HIS A 26 21.47 3.10 -3.02
CA HIS A 26 21.86 3.65 -4.32
C HIS A 26 22.97 4.70 -4.16
N SER A 27 23.58 5.14 -5.27
CA SER A 27 24.62 6.18 -5.27
C SER A 27 24.15 7.48 -4.62
N THR A 28 22.88 7.83 -4.82
CA THR A 28 22.20 8.92 -4.12
C THR A 28 20.97 8.34 -3.43
N ALA A 29 20.87 8.53 -2.11
CA ALA A 29 19.75 8.00 -1.33
C ALA A 29 18.44 8.70 -1.72
N HIS A 30 17.37 7.91 -1.84
CA HIS A 30 16.02 8.42 -2.01
C HIS A 30 15.43 8.89 -0.67
N ALA A 31 14.47 9.83 -0.68
CA ALA A 31 13.85 10.39 0.52
C ALA A 31 13.22 9.32 1.43
N VAL A 32 12.66 8.26 0.83
CA VAL A 32 12.13 7.09 1.55
C VAL A 32 13.22 6.39 2.37
N ARG A 33 14.40 6.15 1.79
CA ARG A 33 15.57 5.63 2.51
C ARG A 33 16.11 6.61 3.54
N LEU A 34 16.06 7.92 3.27
CA LEU A 34 16.49 8.92 4.25
C LEU A 34 15.58 8.91 5.48
N ILE A 35 14.26 8.75 5.33
CA ILE A 35 13.33 8.55 6.46
C ILE A 35 13.67 7.29 7.24
N MET A 36 13.87 6.17 6.53
CA MET A 36 14.29 4.91 7.15
C MET A 36 15.54 5.13 8.02
N ASN A 37 16.58 5.77 7.48
CA ASN A 37 17.81 6.05 8.21
C ASN A 37 17.58 6.97 9.41
N GLU A 38 16.81 8.07 9.25
CA GLU A 38 16.51 8.98 10.35
C GLU A 38 15.78 8.28 11.50
N VAL A 39 14.85 7.38 11.21
CA VAL A 39 14.16 6.58 12.23
C VAL A 39 15.15 5.67 12.95
N LEU A 40 15.96 4.90 12.24
CA LEU A 40 16.90 3.95 12.85
C LEU A 40 17.97 4.66 13.68
N GLU A 41 18.55 5.75 13.16
CA GLU A 41 19.51 6.56 13.89
C GLU A 41 18.86 7.30 15.07
N GLY A 42 17.63 7.79 14.91
CA GLY A 42 16.84 8.42 15.95
C GLY A 42 16.59 7.48 17.12
N LEU A 43 16.22 6.23 16.84
CA LEU A 43 16.04 5.20 17.86
C LEU A 43 17.35 4.88 18.58
N ALA A 44 18.46 4.75 17.85
CA ALA A 44 19.78 4.56 18.46
C ALA A 44 20.16 5.74 19.38
N ARG A 45 19.90 6.99 18.96
CA ARG A 45 20.10 8.20 19.78
C ARG A 45 19.20 8.21 21.02
N ALA A 46 17.98 7.68 20.92
CA ALA A 46 17.04 7.52 22.03
C ALA A 46 17.37 6.34 22.97
N GLY A 47 18.48 5.63 22.73
CA GLY A 47 18.98 4.56 23.58
C GLY A 47 18.44 3.16 23.26
N TRP A 48 17.74 2.99 22.13
CA TRP A 48 17.41 1.67 21.63
C TRP A 48 18.65 0.98 21.03
N PRO A 49 18.70 -0.36 20.98
CA PRO A 49 19.81 -1.08 20.35
C PRO A 49 19.99 -0.68 18.89
N GLN A 50 21.22 -0.81 18.39
CA GLN A 50 21.46 -0.72 16.95
C GLN A 50 20.66 -1.79 16.22
N ALA A 51 19.99 -1.37 15.15
CA ALA A 51 19.08 -2.22 14.39
C ALA A 51 19.83 -3.34 13.66
N GLN A 52 19.33 -4.56 13.79
CA GLN A 52 19.72 -5.67 12.92
C GLN A 52 18.80 -5.66 11.70
N ILE A 53 19.33 -5.16 10.59
CA ILE A 53 18.57 -5.06 9.33
C ILE A 53 18.30 -6.46 8.78
N GLN A 54 17.03 -6.76 8.55
CA GLN A 54 16.55 -7.96 7.88
C GLN A 54 16.20 -7.62 6.44
N SER A 55 16.67 -8.46 5.52
CA SER A 55 16.37 -8.38 4.10
C SER A 55 16.05 -9.78 3.60
N GLY A 56 15.18 -9.86 2.59
CA GLY A 56 14.68 -11.12 2.07
C GLY A 56 14.06 -10.95 0.69
N PRO A 57 13.68 -12.06 0.06
CA PRO A 57 13.11 -12.04 -1.28
C PRO A 57 11.77 -11.30 -1.30
N ARG A 58 11.39 -10.83 -2.49
CA ARG A 58 10.07 -10.22 -2.75
C ARG A 58 8.97 -11.27 -2.91
N VAL A 59 9.33 -12.46 -3.39
CA VAL A 59 8.47 -13.64 -3.41
C VAL A 59 8.74 -14.46 -2.16
N VAL A 60 7.70 -14.71 -1.38
CA VAL A 60 7.75 -15.46 -0.12
C VAL A 60 6.65 -16.51 -0.11
N SER A 61 6.80 -17.52 0.73
CA SER A 61 5.71 -18.48 0.95
C SER A 61 4.54 -17.82 1.70
N ALA A 62 3.33 -18.36 1.51
CA ALA A 62 2.16 -17.98 2.29
C ALA A 62 2.36 -18.25 3.80
N GLU A 63 3.12 -19.29 4.13
CA GLU A 63 3.50 -19.59 5.51
C GLU A 63 4.34 -18.46 6.12
N GLU A 64 5.36 -17.97 5.41
CA GLU A 64 6.18 -16.86 5.90
C GLU A 64 5.41 -15.53 5.98
N ASN A 65 4.56 -15.23 5.00
CA ASN A 65 3.85 -13.95 4.97
C ASN A 65 2.64 -13.90 5.93
N TYR A 66 2.00 -15.03 6.18
CA TYR A 66 0.74 -15.12 6.91
C TYR A 66 0.73 -16.23 7.97
N GLY A 67 1.06 -17.46 7.62
CA GLY A 67 0.92 -18.63 8.52
C GLY A 67 1.67 -18.50 9.85
N LEU A 68 2.95 -18.10 9.80
CA LEU A 68 3.77 -17.86 10.99
C LEU A 68 3.23 -16.71 11.86
N LEU A 69 2.43 -15.81 11.30
CA LEU A 69 1.92 -14.60 11.95
C LEU A 69 0.52 -14.75 12.53
N GLY A 70 -0.10 -15.93 12.46
CA GLY A 70 -1.41 -16.12 13.10
C GLY A 70 -2.57 -16.33 12.15
N TYR A 71 -2.44 -15.89 10.90
CA TYR A 71 -3.54 -15.79 9.96
C TYR A 71 -4.12 -17.15 9.61
N ASP A 72 -5.46 -17.23 9.56
CA ASP A 72 -6.15 -18.40 9.05
C ASP A 72 -6.13 -18.42 7.51
N PRO A 73 -5.86 -19.57 6.87
CA PRO A 73 -5.84 -19.67 5.41
C PRO A 73 -7.12 -19.24 4.69
N SER A 74 -8.25 -19.21 5.39
CA SER A 74 -9.56 -18.79 4.87
C SER A 74 -9.84 -17.28 5.01
N GLU A 75 -8.95 -16.52 5.64
CA GLU A 75 -9.12 -15.07 5.77
C GLU A 75 -9.13 -14.35 4.42
N VAL A 76 -9.99 -13.32 4.34
CA VAL A 76 -10.19 -12.52 3.12
C VAL A 76 -8.88 -11.90 2.63
N THR A 77 -7.97 -11.51 3.54
CA THR A 77 -6.68 -10.88 3.16
C THR A 77 -5.79 -11.81 2.33
N LEU A 78 -5.93 -13.14 2.47
CA LEU A 78 -5.24 -14.13 1.64
C LEU A 78 -5.93 -14.34 0.28
N GLY A 79 -7.15 -13.84 0.11
CA GLY A 79 -7.89 -13.88 -1.14
C GLY A 79 -7.19 -13.13 -2.27
N SER A 80 -7.41 -13.57 -3.51
CA SER A 80 -6.82 -12.93 -4.70
C SER A 80 -7.36 -11.53 -5.00
N ALA A 81 -8.30 -11.01 -4.20
CA ALA A 81 -8.74 -9.61 -4.25
C ALA A 81 -7.74 -8.67 -3.57
N HIS A 82 -6.92 -9.16 -2.63
CA HIS A 82 -5.96 -8.36 -1.85
C HIS A 82 -4.50 -8.82 -2.08
N THR A 83 -4.30 -10.12 -2.30
CA THR A 83 -2.98 -10.74 -2.45
C THR A 83 -2.64 -11.04 -3.91
N ARG A 84 -1.38 -10.81 -4.28
CA ARG A 84 -0.82 -11.17 -5.59
C ARG A 84 -0.09 -12.52 -5.51
N TRP A 85 -0.81 -13.59 -5.81
CA TRP A 85 -0.29 -14.96 -5.79
C TRP A 85 0.60 -15.26 -7.00
N VAL A 86 1.72 -15.92 -6.77
CA VAL A 86 2.62 -16.42 -7.82
C VAL A 86 2.25 -17.84 -8.20
N ASP A 87 2.01 -18.69 -7.20
CA ASP A 87 1.57 -20.07 -7.35
C ASP A 87 0.68 -20.46 -6.14
N GLU A 88 0.42 -21.76 -5.96
CA GLU A 88 -0.43 -22.28 -4.88
C GLU A 88 0.06 -21.90 -3.48
N HIS A 89 1.38 -21.78 -3.30
CA HIS A 89 2.06 -21.64 -2.02
C HIS A 89 2.86 -20.34 -1.88
N SER A 90 3.12 -19.62 -2.98
CA SER A 90 3.99 -18.44 -3.00
C SER A 90 3.25 -17.19 -3.48
N LEU A 91 3.66 -16.04 -2.95
CA LEU A 91 3.06 -14.73 -3.24
C LEU A 91 4.13 -13.64 -3.25
N LEU A 92 3.82 -12.49 -3.85
CA LEU A 92 4.58 -11.27 -3.61
C LEU A 92 4.27 -10.76 -2.20
N ARG A 93 5.29 -10.57 -1.35
CA ARG A 93 5.12 -10.23 0.06
C ARG A 93 4.19 -9.02 0.22
N THR A 94 3.18 -9.16 1.07
CA THR A 94 2.19 -8.09 1.30
C THR A 94 2.60 -7.19 2.46
N GLN A 95 3.55 -7.63 3.28
CA GLN A 95 4.05 -6.90 4.43
C GLN A 95 5.52 -7.25 4.72
N THR A 96 6.29 -6.27 5.20
CA THR A 96 7.67 -6.49 5.63
C THR A 96 7.77 -7.40 6.85
N THR A 97 6.69 -7.50 7.64
CA THR A 97 6.55 -8.40 8.80
C THR A 97 6.81 -9.86 8.45
N SER A 98 6.60 -10.27 7.19
CA SER A 98 6.95 -11.61 6.68
C SER A 98 8.40 -12.02 6.94
N GLN A 99 9.31 -11.06 7.11
CA GLN A 99 10.74 -11.29 7.36
C GLN A 99 11.07 -11.42 8.86
N ILE A 100 10.15 -11.07 9.75
CA ILE A 100 10.40 -10.98 11.18
C ILE A 100 10.38 -12.33 11.91
N PRO A 101 9.43 -13.27 11.69
CA PRO A 101 9.31 -14.48 12.50
C PRO A 101 10.60 -15.31 12.60
N ILE A 102 11.28 -15.54 11.47
CA ILE A 102 12.53 -16.30 11.44
C ILE A 102 13.66 -15.53 12.14
N ALA A 103 13.76 -14.21 11.91
CA ALA A 103 14.73 -13.36 12.58
C ALA A 103 14.51 -13.29 14.09
N LEU A 104 13.24 -13.21 14.54
CA LEU A 104 12.85 -13.20 15.94
C LEU A 104 13.24 -14.51 16.65
N LYS A 105 13.06 -15.64 15.97
CA LYS A 105 13.49 -16.95 16.49
C LYS A 105 15.00 -17.01 16.68
N HIS A 106 15.80 -16.56 15.71
CA HIS A 106 17.26 -16.51 15.84
C HIS A 106 17.72 -15.51 16.90
N ALA A 107 17.04 -14.36 17.01
CA ALA A 107 17.30 -13.37 18.04
C ALA A 107 17.06 -13.95 19.44
N ALA A 108 15.94 -14.64 19.66
CA ALA A 108 15.63 -15.28 20.94
C ALA A 108 16.64 -16.36 21.35
N GLN A 109 17.19 -17.10 20.39
CA GLN A 109 18.23 -18.12 20.66
C GLN A 109 19.57 -17.52 21.09
N SER A 110 19.88 -16.30 20.66
CA SER A 110 21.16 -15.63 20.89
C SER A 110 21.11 -14.52 21.94
N ARG A 111 19.91 -14.07 22.33
CA ARG A 111 19.69 -13.00 23.32
C ARG A 111 20.24 -13.41 24.69
N LYS A 112 21.04 -12.53 25.27
CA LYS A 112 21.50 -12.66 26.67
C LYS A 112 20.45 -12.04 27.61
N PRO A 113 20.26 -12.57 28.84
CA PRO A 113 19.38 -11.94 29.83
C PRO A 113 19.71 -10.46 30.03
N GLY A 114 18.68 -9.63 30.12
CA GLY A 114 18.77 -8.16 30.21
C GLY A 114 19.15 -7.43 28.92
N ALA A 115 19.52 -8.14 27.84
CA ALA A 115 19.79 -7.51 26.56
C ALA A 115 18.52 -7.32 25.73
N LEU A 116 18.47 -6.20 25.01
CA LEU A 116 17.48 -5.91 23.98
C LEU A 116 18.07 -6.20 22.60
N ILE A 117 17.24 -6.71 21.70
CA ILE A 117 17.57 -6.85 20.27
C ILE A 117 16.51 -6.11 19.48
N LEU A 118 16.94 -5.20 18.60
CA LEU A 118 16.06 -4.51 17.67
C LEU A 118 16.24 -5.11 16.28
N LEU A 119 15.17 -5.66 15.73
CA LEU A 119 15.10 -6.14 14.34
C LEU A 119 14.41 -5.06 13.51
N ALA A 120 14.95 -4.77 12.33
CA ALA A 120 14.32 -3.85 11.40
C ALA A 120 14.23 -4.46 10.00
N ALA A 121 13.05 -4.55 9.41
CA ALA A 121 12.84 -5.11 8.08
C ALA A 121 12.25 -4.06 7.14
N PRO A 122 13.08 -3.22 6.48
CA PRO A 122 12.60 -2.29 5.46
C PRO A 122 12.41 -2.99 4.11
N GLY A 123 11.50 -2.48 3.29
CA GLY A 123 11.41 -2.87 1.89
C GLY A 123 10.07 -2.58 1.23
N ILE A 124 10.07 -2.73 -0.10
CA ILE A 124 8.87 -2.68 -0.93
C ILE A 124 7.97 -3.89 -0.66
N THR A 125 6.66 -3.69 -0.63
CA THR A 125 5.64 -4.73 -0.53
C THR A 125 4.65 -4.60 -1.67
N PHE A 126 3.79 -5.61 -1.86
CA PHE A 126 2.90 -5.69 -3.00
C PHE A 126 1.50 -6.06 -2.52
N ARG A 127 0.53 -5.19 -2.79
CA ARG A 127 -0.88 -5.42 -2.48
C ARG A 127 -1.71 -5.12 -3.71
N ARG A 128 -2.94 -5.64 -3.73
CA ARG A 128 -4.00 -5.05 -4.54
C ARG A 128 -4.63 -3.98 -3.66
N ASP A 129 -4.64 -2.75 -4.13
CA ASP A 129 -5.11 -1.61 -3.36
C ASP A 129 -5.90 -0.67 -4.27
N SER A 130 -6.71 0.18 -3.65
CA SER A 130 -7.26 1.37 -4.25
C SER A 130 -6.16 2.34 -4.68
N ARG A 131 -6.50 3.31 -5.52
CA ARG A 131 -5.55 4.33 -5.99
C ARG A 131 -6.07 5.72 -5.68
N ASP A 132 -5.37 6.37 -4.76
CA ASP A 132 -5.57 7.76 -4.39
C ASP A 132 -4.21 8.43 -4.07
N ARG A 133 -4.24 9.62 -3.47
CA ARG A 133 -3.03 10.37 -3.15
C ARG A 133 -2.11 9.69 -2.13
N TRP A 134 -2.61 8.78 -1.30
CA TRP A 134 -1.90 8.10 -0.21
C TRP A 134 -1.69 6.60 -0.46
N HIS A 135 -2.49 6.00 -1.34
CA HIS A 135 -2.51 4.57 -1.61
C HIS A 135 -1.90 4.24 -2.96
N CYS A 136 -1.03 3.23 -2.93
CA CYS A 136 -0.49 2.61 -4.13
C CYS A 136 -0.33 1.12 -3.88
N ALA A 137 -0.19 0.37 -4.96
CA ALA A 137 -0.17 -1.08 -4.89
C ALA A 137 1.23 -1.65 -4.53
N GLU A 138 2.25 -0.78 -4.48
CA GLU A 138 3.64 -1.12 -4.17
C GLU A 138 4.28 -0.18 -3.13
N PRO A 139 3.73 -0.10 -1.91
CA PRO A 139 4.28 0.77 -0.87
C PRO A 139 5.59 0.21 -0.31
N HIS A 140 6.37 1.06 0.34
CA HIS A 140 7.50 0.70 1.17
C HIS A 140 7.09 0.72 2.64
N GLN A 141 7.47 -0.35 3.33
CA GLN A 141 7.24 -0.49 4.75
C GLN A 141 8.55 -0.68 5.49
N MET A 142 8.51 -0.48 6.80
CA MET A 142 9.55 -0.96 7.70
C MET A 142 8.92 -1.50 8.97
N ASP A 143 9.17 -2.77 9.25
CA ASP A 143 8.90 -3.34 10.56
C ASP A 143 10.07 -3.03 11.50
N ILE A 144 9.76 -2.59 12.73
CA ILE A 144 10.70 -2.50 13.85
C ILE A 144 10.15 -3.32 15.01
N TRP A 145 10.89 -4.35 15.40
CA TRP A 145 10.52 -5.23 16.49
C TRP A 145 11.63 -5.24 17.54
N VAL A 146 11.27 -4.96 18.80
CA VAL A 146 12.22 -4.95 19.92
C VAL A 146 11.94 -6.14 20.81
N LEU A 147 12.87 -7.10 20.83
CA LEU A 147 12.84 -8.28 21.67
C LEU A 147 13.61 -8.02 22.98
N GLY A 148 12.99 -8.34 24.11
CA GLY A 148 13.57 -8.17 25.44
C GLY A 148 13.02 -9.18 26.44
N GLU A 149 13.12 -8.83 27.72
CA GLU A 149 12.41 -9.56 28.79
C GLU A 149 10.88 -9.32 28.71
N PRO A 150 10.04 -10.18 29.31
CA PRO A 150 8.59 -10.04 29.29
C PRO A 150 8.08 -8.67 29.78
N GLU A 151 8.78 -8.02 30.71
CA GLU A 151 8.43 -6.70 31.25
C GLU A 151 8.53 -5.57 30.21
N LEU A 152 9.24 -5.79 29.11
CA LEU A 152 9.25 -4.85 27.99
C LEU A 152 7.86 -4.72 27.35
N SER A 153 7.04 -5.78 27.41
CA SER A 153 5.68 -5.82 26.85
C SER A 153 4.71 -4.96 27.68
N SER A 154 4.82 -3.64 27.57
CA SER A 154 3.92 -2.69 28.24
C SER A 154 3.46 -1.59 27.29
N ARG A 155 2.26 -1.06 27.52
CA ARG A 155 1.70 0.07 26.76
C ARG A 155 2.59 1.32 26.86
N GLU A 156 3.23 1.53 28.01
CA GLU A 156 4.15 2.64 28.22
C GLU A 156 5.37 2.54 27.29
N HIS A 157 6.02 1.37 27.24
CA HIS A 157 7.17 1.16 26.35
C HIS A 157 6.76 1.21 24.87
N LEU A 158 5.57 0.72 24.52
CA LEU A 158 5.00 0.81 23.18
C LEU A 158 4.83 2.27 22.74
N LEU A 159 4.19 3.11 23.57
CA LEU A 159 3.98 4.53 23.27
C LEU A 159 5.30 5.31 23.25
N ARG A 160 6.28 4.93 24.08
CA ARG A 160 7.64 5.47 23.99
C ARG A 160 8.27 5.16 22.62
N LEU A 161 8.22 3.90 22.17
CA LEU A 161 8.76 3.51 20.87
C LEU A 161 8.08 4.29 19.72
N VAL A 162 6.74 4.41 19.75
CA VAL A 162 5.98 5.20 18.78
C VAL A 162 6.42 6.66 18.80
N GLY A 163 6.53 7.27 19.97
CA GLY A 163 6.97 8.66 20.14
C GLY A 163 8.38 8.89 19.57
N ASP A 164 9.33 8.00 19.85
CA ASP A 164 10.70 8.09 19.36
C ASP A 164 10.76 7.94 17.83
N VAL A 165 9.99 7.01 17.24
CA VAL A 165 9.87 6.84 15.78
C VAL A 165 9.31 8.09 15.12
N LEU A 166 8.19 8.62 15.62
CA LEU A 166 7.51 9.77 15.00
C LEU A 166 8.28 11.07 15.19
N ASN A 167 8.97 11.24 16.33
CA ASN A 167 9.86 12.38 16.54
C ASN A 167 11.03 12.38 15.55
N ALA A 168 11.54 11.21 15.17
CA ALA A 168 12.58 11.09 14.15
C ALA A 168 12.04 11.29 12.72
N ALA A 169 10.93 10.64 12.37
CA ALA A 169 10.39 10.64 11.02
C ALA A 169 9.70 11.96 10.65
N THR A 170 8.88 12.50 11.55
CA THR A 170 8.00 13.64 11.34
C THR A 170 8.01 14.56 12.57
N PRO A 171 9.15 15.19 12.89
CA PRO A 171 9.24 16.07 14.06
C PRO A 171 8.19 17.18 13.99
N ASP A 172 7.74 17.61 15.17
CA ASP A 172 6.76 18.69 15.37
C ASP A 172 5.33 18.41 14.86
N LYS A 173 5.05 17.21 14.31
CA LYS A 173 3.68 16.82 13.95
C LYS A 173 2.99 16.10 15.11
N PRO A 174 1.80 16.55 15.55
CA PRO A 174 1.03 15.83 16.55
C PRO A 174 0.48 14.53 15.98
N TRP A 175 0.27 13.55 16.84
CA TRP A 175 -0.28 12.25 16.49
C TRP A 175 -1.31 11.79 17.52
N ILE A 176 -2.22 10.94 17.07
CA ILE A 176 -3.26 10.30 17.86
C ILE A 176 -3.23 8.79 17.61
N TYR A 177 -3.85 8.00 18.48
CA TYR A 177 -3.93 6.56 18.30
C TYR A 177 -5.27 6.01 18.77
N SER A 178 -5.65 4.85 18.22
CA SER A 178 -6.83 4.07 18.59
C SER A 178 -6.48 2.60 18.66
N ASP A 179 -7.25 1.81 19.43
CA ASP A 179 -7.04 0.37 19.52
C ASP A 179 -7.27 -0.29 18.15
N SER A 180 -6.32 -1.13 17.72
CA SER A 180 -6.35 -1.89 16.46
C SER A 180 -5.74 -3.28 16.66
N PRO A 181 -6.55 -4.34 16.86
CA PRO A 181 -6.06 -5.67 17.16
C PRO A 181 -5.47 -6.37 15.92
N HIS A 182 -4.39 -7.13 16.11
CA HIS A 182 -3.73 -7.92 15.08
C HIS A 182 -3.44 -9.35 15.55
N HIS A 183 -3.33 -10.30 14.62
CA HIS A 183 -3.10 -11.72 14.93
C HIS A 183 -1.81 -12.00 15.72
N TYR A 184 -0.77 -11.19 15.51
CA TYR A 184 0.57 -11.38 16.07
C TYR A 184 0.93 -10.34 17.15
N THR A 185 -0.02 -9.49 17.55
CA THR A 185 0.19 -8.53 18.65
C THR A 185 -0.94 -8.52 19.67
N GLU A 186 -0.61 -8.29 20.93
CA GLU A 186 -1.56 -8.02 22.00
C GLU A 186 -1.63 -6.51 22.28
N GLY A 187 -2.83 -5.99 22.55
CA GLY A 187 -3.03 -4.56 22.80
C GLY A 187 -2.57 -3.69 21.63
N GLY A 188 -2.85 -4.11 20.39
CA GLY A 188 -2.45 -3.34 19.21
C GLY A 188 -3.12 -1.98 19.12
N ILE A 189 -2.44 -1.02 18.50
CA ILE A 189 -2.93 0.33 18.19
C ILE A 189 -2.58 0.71 16.76
N GLU A 190 -3.45 1.50 16.16
CA GLU A 190 -3.19 2.24 14.93
C GLU A 190 -2.81 3.67 15.30
N VAL A 191 -1.80 4.22 14.64
CA VAL A 191 -1.28 5.56 14.91
C VAL A 191 -1.39 6.45 13.69
N ASN A 192 -2.00 7.61 13.92
CA ASN A 192 -2.31 8.61 12.91
C ASN A 192 -1.54 9.91 13.20
N VAL A 193 -0.82 10.42 12.20
CA VAL A 193 -0.20 11.75 12.25
C VAL A 193 -1.19 12.78 11.71
N MET A 194 -1.34 13.90 12.42
CA MET A 194 -2.22 14.98 12.02
C MET A 194 -1.54 15.84 10.94
N ASN A 195 -2.19 15.98 9.79
CA ASN A 195 -1.73 16.79 8.67
C ASN A 195 -2.86 17.71 8.18
N ASP A 196 -2.70 19.01 8.39
CA ASP A 196 -3.68 20.04 8.00
C ASP A 196 -5.11 19.72 8.44
N GLY A 197 -5.27 19.25 9.68
CA GLY A 197 -6.56 18.88 10.26
C GLY A 197 -7.09 17.49 9.86
N SER A 198 -6.38 16.76 9.00
CA SER A 198 -6.72 15.37 8.63
C SER A 198 -5.82 14.38 9.36
N ALA A 199 -6.38 13.27 9.85
CA ALA A 199 -5.61 12.16 10.38
C ALA A 199 -5.09 11.30 9.22
N VAL A 200 -3.78 11.03 9.21
CA VAL A 200 -3.14 10.14 8.24
C VAL A 200 -2.50 8.98 9.01
N GLU A 201 -3.00 7.78 8.79
CA GLU A 201 -2.47 6.55 9.36
C GLU A 201 -1.04 6.32 8.86
N VAL A 202 -0.07 6.13 9.76
CA VAL A 202 1.35 5.97 9.39
C VAL A 202 1.99 4.69 9.90
N LEU A 203 1.46 4.11 10.98
CA LEU A 203 1.97 2.86 11.54
C LEU A 203 0.91 2.16 12.37
N GLU A 204 1.09 0.86 12.51
CA GLU A 204 0.38 0.00 13.45
C GLU A 204 1.40 -0.70 14.34
N CYS A 205 1.07 -0.89 15.62
CA CYS A 205 1.99 -1.48 16.58
C CYS A 205 1.27 -2.17 17.73
N GLY A 206 1.98 -3.02 18.46
CA GLY A 206 1.46 -3.71 19.62
C GLY A 206 2.54 -4.44 20.41
N LEU A 207 2.14 -5.14 21.47
CA LEU A 207 3.01 -6.03 22.21
C LEU A 207 3.17 -7.33 21.43
N ILE A 208 4.35 -7.92 21.35
CA ILE A 208 4.52 -9.21 20.65
C ILE A 208 3.61 -10.25 21.33
N ALA A 209 2.71 -10.87 20.56
CA ALA A 209 1.72 -11.78 21.13
C ALA A 209 2.37 -13.05 21.71
N THR A 210 1.87 -13.50 22.86
CA THR A 210 2.29 -14.75 23.49
C THR A 210 2.05 -15.94 22.56
N SER A 211 0.95 -15.92 21.80
CA SER A 211 0.60 -16.94 20.80
C SER A 211 1.62 -17.02 19.66
N LEU A 212 2.18 -15.90 19.23
CA LEU A 212 3.23 -15.86 18.22
C LEU A 212 4.52 -16.47 18.77
N LEU A 213 4.95 -16.04 19.97
CA LEU A 213 6.17 -16.57 20.60
C LEU A 213 6.10 -18.09 20.71
N GLN A 214 4.98 -18.61 21.22
CA GLN A 214 4.74 -20.06 21.33
C GLN A 214 4.78 -20.76 19.97
N ARG A 215 4.14 -20.19 18.94
CA ARG A 215 4.15 -20.74 17.57
C ARG A 215 5.56 -20.84 17.00
N LEU A 216 6.43 -19.88 17.31
CA LEU A 216 7.82 -19.87 16.86
C LEU A 216 8.76 -20.71 17.74
N GLY A 217 8.24 -21.31 18.83
CA GLY A 217 9.03 -22.06 19.80
C GLY A 217 9.89 -21.17 20.71
N ILE A 218 9.48 -19.92 20.92
CA ILE A 218 10.13 -18.96 21.80
C ILE A 218 9.40 -18.97 23.15
N ASP A 219 10.14 -19.12 24.24
CA ASP A 219 9.59 -19.18 25.59
C ASP A 219 9.10 -17.79 26.05
N PRO A 220 7.77 -17.58 26.23
CA PRO A 220 7.20 -16.30 26.62
C PRO A 220 7.47 -15.94 28.10
N GLN A 221 7.97 -16.87 28.92
CA GLN A 221 8.42 -16.55 30.28
C GLN A 221 9.81 -15.91 30.29
N ARG A 222 10.53 -15.97 29.15
CA ARG A 222 11.88 -15.42 28.99
C ARG A 222 11.97 -14.33 27.94
N HIS A 223 10.89 -14.12 27.18
CA HIS A 223 10.88 -13.21 26.04
C HIS A 223 9.55 -12.46 25.99
N GLY A 224 9.66 -11.16 25.74
CA GLY A 224 8.56 -10.29 25.36
C GLY A 224 9.08 -9.21 24.42
N GLY A 225 8.24 -8.24 24.11
CA GLY A 225 8.68 -7.16 23.26
C GLY A 225 7.58 -6.35 22.61
N LEU A 226 8.03 -5.50 21.70
CA LEU A 226 7.22 -4.55 20.96
C LEU A 226 7.32 -4.89 19.48
N ALA A 227 6.20 -4.80 18.77
CA ALA A 227 6.10 -4.96 17.33
C ALA A 227 5.52 -3.68 16.73
N LEU A 228 6.09 -3.19 15.63
CA LEU A 228 5.64 -1.99 14.94
C LEU A 228 5.90 -2.15 13.44
N GLY A 229 4.92 -1.83 12.61
CA GLY A 229 5.06 -1.72 11.15
C GLY A 229 4.67 -0.31 10.70
N MET A 230 5.53 0.35 9.92
CA MET A 230 5.27 1.72 9.45
C MET A 230 5.28 1.82 7.92
N GLY A 231 4.47 2.73 7.36
CA GLY A 231 4.51 3.11 5.95
C GLY A 231 5.55 4.20 5.69
N LEU A 232 6.67 3.84 5.06
CA LEU A 232 7.77 4.78 4.81
C LEU A 232 7.40 5.87 3.80
N ASP A 233 6.58 5.55 2.79
CA ASP A 233 6.10 6.52 1.79
C ASP A 233 5.28 7.61 2.44
N ARG A 234 4.31 7.24 3.29
CA ARG A 234 3.47 8.18 4.03
C ARG A 234 4.31 9.07 4.96
N LEU A 235 5.28 8.49 5.68
CA LEU A 235 6.19 9.27 6.53
C LEU A 235 7.06 10.25 5.71
N ALA A 236 7.61 9.82 4.57
CA ALA A 236 8.38 10.69 3.68
C ALA A 236 7.52 11.82 3.11
N MET A 237 6.29 11.51 2.70
CA MET A 237 5.34 12.48 2.22
C MET A 237 4.97 13.50 3.30
N LEU A 238 4.71 13.06 4.53
CA LEU A 238 4.41 13.95 5.65
C LEU A 238 5.60 14.81 6.03
N ARG A 239 6.82 14.25 6.08
CA ARG A 239 8.05 14.97 6.38
C ARG A 239 8.31 16.10 5.40
N LYS A 240 8.10 15.82 4.10
CA LYS A 240 8.37 16.78 3.03
C LYS A 240 7.15 17.62 2.66
N GLY A 241 5.92 17.22 3.00
CA GLY A 241 4.70 17.84 2.47
C GLY A 241 4.43 17.48 1.00
N ILE A 242 4.81 16.26 0.58
CA ILE A 242 4.53 15.77 -0.78
C ILE A 242 3.02 15.45 -0.88
N PRO A 243 2.30 16.01 -1.86
CA PRO A 243 0.84 15.94 -1.90
C PRO A 243 0.27 14.66 -2.53
N ASP A 244 1.10 13.84 -3.17
CA ASP A 244 0.69 12.67 -3.94
C ASP A 244 1.82 11.64 -3.96
N ILE A 245 1.51 10.40 -3.58
CA ILE A 245 2.46 9.29 -3.48
C ILE A 245 3.17 8.99 -4.81
N ARG A 246 2.52 9.24 -5.95
CA ARG A 246 3.09 9.00 -7.28
C ARG A 246 4.34 9.85 -7.53
N LEU A 247 4.45 11.02 -6.87
CA LEU A 247 5.62 11.89 -6.97
C LEU A 247 6.90 11.26 -6.42
N LEU A 248 6.81 10.25 -5.54
CA LEU A 248 7.98 9.51 -5.06
C LEU A 248 8.67 8.70 -6.17
N ARG A 249 8.00 8.47 -7.31
CA ARG A 249 8.52 7.68 -8.45
C ARG A 249 8.43 8.42 -9.78
N ASP A 250 8.08 9.70 -9.75
CA ASP A 250 7.85 10.48 -10.95
C ASP A 250 9.18 10.73 -11.70
N PRO A 251 9.31 10.35 -12.98
CA PRO A 251 10.55 10.51 -13.74
C PRO A 251 10.91 11.97 -14.05
N ASN A 252 10.05 12.95 -13.75
CA ASN A 252 10.33 14.36 -13.96
C ASN A 252 11.58 14.82 -13.19
N GLU A 253 12.57 15.36 -13.91
CA GLU A 253 13.86 15.76 -13.34
C GLU A 253 13.74 16.75 -12.16
N ARG A 254 12.76 17.66 -12.20
CA ARG A 254 12.51 18.63 -11.12
C ARG A 254 11.91 17.99 -9.88
N VAL A 255 11.19 16.88 -10.04
CA VAL A 255 10.65 16.09 -8.94
C VAL A 255 11.77 15.22 -8.36
N GLN A 256 12.51 14.50 -9.21
CA GLN A 256 13.65 13.67 -8.84
C GLN A 256 14.72 14.45 -8.06
N ALA A 257 15.05 15.67 -8.48
CA ALA A 257 16.01 16.53 -7.80
C ALA A 257 15.65 16.84 -6.33
N GLN A 258 14.37 16.70 -5.95
CA GLN A 258 13.89 16.93 -4.59
C GLN A 258 13.81 15.65 -3.74
N MET A 259 14.11 14.48 -4.32
CA MET A 259 14.02 13.18 -3.65
C MET A 259 15.31 12.74 -2.96
N HIS A 260 16.32 13.62 -2.89
CA HIS A 260 17.64 13.29 -2.33
C HIS A 260 17.95 14.00 -1.01
N ASP A 261 16.92 14.56 -0.37
CA ASP A 261 16.98 15.16 0.97
C ASP A 261 15.59 15.11 1.64
N LEU A 262 15.50 15.54 2.89
CA LEU A 262 14.26 15.66 3.65
C LEU A 262 13.74 17.10 3.78
N ARG A 263 14.22 18.03 2.95
CA ARG A 263 13.72 19.42 2.96
C ARG A 263 12.26 19.46 2.48
N PRO A 264 11.48 20.47 2.90
CA PRO A 264 10.12 20.65 2.43
C PRO A 264 10.03 20.65 0.90
N TRP A 265 8.98 20.01 0.40
CA TRP A 265 8.62 19.90 -1.00
C TRP A 265 8.34 21.28 -1.58
N ASN A 266 9.03 21.60 -2.66
CA ASN A 266 8.72 22.75 -3.50
C ASN A 266 7.82 22.30 -4.64
N ALA A 267 6.62 22.89 -4.70
CA ALA A 267 5.62 22.52 -5.68
C ALA A 267 6.17 22.72 -7.11
N VAL A 268 6.30 21.61 -7.83
CA VAL A 268 6.41 21.65 -9.29
C VAL A 268 5.01 21.96 -9.84
N SER A 269 4.91 22.86 -10.82
CA SER A 269 3.65 23.29 -11.42
C SER A 269 2.77 22.06 -11.72
N ARG A 270 1.60 22.00 -11.08
CA ARG A 270 0.68 20.87 -11.29
C ARG A 270 0.09 20.99 -12.68
N LEU A 271 0.25 19.92 -13.45
CA LEU A 271 -0.37 19.82 -14.76
C LEU A 271 -1.88 19.67 -14.60
N PRO A 272 -2.69 20.22 -15.52
CA PRO A 272 -4.14 20.14 -15.42
C PRO A 272 -4.58 18.67 -15.41
N SER A 273 -5.50 18.35 -14.50
CA SER A 273 -6.17 17.04 -14.52
C SER A 273 -7.37 17.05 -15.46
N ILE A 274 -7.68 15.90 -16.01
CA ILE A 274 -8.94 15.61 -16.69
C ILE A 274 -9.68 14.59 -15.84
N SER A 275 -10.96 14.82 -15.57
CA SER A 275 -11.78 13.92 -14.77
C SER A 275 -13.01 13.53 -15.55
N ARG A 276 -13.40 12.25 -15.46
CA ARG A 276 -14.62 11.75 -16.08
C ARG A 276 -15.29 10.71 -15.19
N ASP A 277 -16.60 10.74 -15.21
CA ASP A 277 -17.42 9.69 -14.61
C ASP A 277 -17.73 8.64 -15.71
N ILE A 278 -17.42 7.38 -15.45
CA ILE A 278 -17.60 6.24 -16.37
C ILE A 278 -18.60 5.29 -15.72
N SER A 279 -19.63 4.93 -16.46
CA SER A 279 -20.65 3.99 -16.00
C SER A 279 -20.47 2.65 -16.70
N VAL A 280 -20.27 1.58 -15.92
CA VAL A 280 -19.99 0.23 -16.43
C VAL A 280 -20.98 -0.79 -15.85
N ALA A 281 -21.33 -1.81 -16.64
CA ALA A 281 -22.02 -2.99 -16.17
C ALA A 281 -20.97 -4.01 -15.76
N VAL A 282 -21.10 -4.60 -14.58
CA VAL A 282 -20.15 -5.60 -14.06
C VAL A 282 -20.87 -6.71 -13.32
N THR A 283 -20.19 -7.83 -13.16
CA THR A 283 -20.55 -8.86 -12.19
C THR A 283 -20.61 -8.25 -10.78
N PRO A 284 -21.68 -8.48 -10.00
CA PRO A 284 -21.82 -7.90 -8.67
C PRO A 284 -20.70 -8.30 -7.71
N GLY A 285 -20.34 -7.38 -6.81
CA GLY A 285 -19.42 -7.66 -5.70
C GLY A 285 -17.93 -7.49 -6.01
N LEU A 286 -17.56 -6.95 -7.18
CA LEU A 286 -16.17 -6.56 -7.44
C LEU A 286 -15.72 -5.47 -6.46
N SER A 287 -14.60 -5.70 -5.74
CA SER A 287 -14.03 -4.70 -4.84
C SER A 287 -13.37 -3.54 -5.59
N GLU A 288 -13.12 -2.44 -4.89
CA GLU A 288 -12.42 -1.28 -5.46
C GLU A 288 -10.97 -1.60 -5.84
N GLU A 289 -10.30 -2.49 -5.11
CA GLU A 289 -8.94 -2.94 -5.46
C GLU A 289 -8.93 -3.72 -6.79
N VAL A 290 -9.91 -4.61 -6.98
CA VAL A 290 -10.04 -5.39 -8.22
C VAL A 290 -10.33 -4.48 -9.42
N LEU A 291 -11.21 -3.49 -9.24
CA LEU A 291 -11.51 -2.49 -10.28
C LEU A 291 -10.28 -1.64 -10.60
N THR A 292 -9.55 -1.21 -9.57
CA THR A 292 -8.31 -0.43 -9.71
C THR A 292 -7.28 -1.20 -10.52
N GLU A 293 -7.05 -2.47 -10.20
CA GLU A 293 -6.05 -3.27 -10.89
C GLU A 293 -6.44 -3.53 -12.35
N LYS A 294 -7.70 -3.90 -12.63
CA LYS A 294 -8.18 -4.06 -14.01
C LYS A 294 -7.96 -2.77 -14.81
N MET A 295 -8.24 -1.62 -14.21
CA MET A 295 -8.03 -0.31 -14.83
C MET A 295 -6.55 -0.01 -15.07
N LEU A 296 -5.66 -0.28 -14.10
CA LEU A 296 -4.22 -0.08 -14.26
C LEU A 296 -3.62 -1.00 -15.34
N GLN A 297 -4.06 -2.26 -15.40
CA GLN A 297 -3.67 -3.20 -16.45
C GLN A 297 -4.12 -2.71 -17.83
N ALA A 298 -5.36 -2.23 -17.95
CA ALA A 298 -5.89 -1.67 -19.20
C ALA A 298 -5.14 -0.40 -19.65
N ALA A 299 -4.66 0.40 -18.70
CA ALA A 299 -3.90 1.60 -18.97
C ALA A 299 -2.46 1.33 -19.46
N GLY A 300 -1.87 0.20 -19.07
CA GLY A 300 -0.51 -0.18 -19.47
C GLY A 300 0.52 0.90 -19.13
N ASP A 301 1.26 1.38 -20.14
CA ASP A 301 2.26 2.44 -20.01
C ASP A 301 1.66 3.77 -19.51
N CYS A 302 0.34 3.98 -19.68
CA CYS A 302 -0.37 5.16 -19.20
C CYS A 302 -0.92 5.00 -17.77
N SER A 303 -0.63 3.90 -17.07
CA SER A 303 -1.10 3.67 -15.70
C SER A 303 -0.66 4.76 -14.71
N GLY A 304 0.51 5.37 -14.94
CA GLY A 304 0.99 6.52 -14.17
C GLY A 304 0.09 7.76 -14.28
N TRP A 305 -0.71 7.88 -15.34
CA TRP A 305 -1.64 9.00 -15.54
C TRP A 305 -2.84 8.91 -14.61
N ILE A 306 -3.20 7.72 -14.15
CA ILE A 306 -4.34 7.55 -13.27
C ILE A 306 -3.95 8.08 -11.88
N GLU A 307 -4.55 9.20 -11.52
CA GLU A 307 -4.38 9.87 -10.23
C GLU A 307 -5.29 9.29 -9.18
N GLU A 308 -6.55 9.08 -9.54
CA GLU A 308 -7.58 8.65 -8.62
C GLU A 308 -8.59 7.79 -9.39
N MET A 309 -9.04 6.73 -8.74
CA MET A 309 -10.28 6.05 -9.09
C MET A 309 -11.13 5.93 -7.85
N GLN A 310 -12.39 6.34 -7.98
CA GLN A 310 -13.37 6.31 -6.90
C GLN A 310 -14.67 5.68 -7.39
N VAL A 311 -15.18 4.71 -6.65
CA VAL A 311 -16.56 4.24 -6.83
C VAL A 311 -17.54 5.30 -6.28
N LYS A 312 -18.34 5.91 -7.16
CA LYS A 312 -19.36 6.93 -6.80
C LYS A 312 -20.67 6.31 -6.35
N GLY A 313 -20.97 5.09 -6.80
CA GLY A 313 -22.18 4.37 -6.44
C GLY A 313 -22.36 3.08 -7.24
N ARG A 314 -23.29 2.25 -6.76
CA ARG A 314 -23.67 0.97 -7.35
C ARG A 314 -25.19 0.87 -7.39
N TRP A 315 -25.72 0.30 -8.46
CA TRP A 315 -27.15 0.11 -8.64
C TRP A 315 -27.46 -1.23 -9.29
N ILE A 316 -28.43 -1.94 -8.75
CA ILE A 316 -28.99 -3.13 -9.41
C ILE A 316 -29.95 -2.70 -10.52
N SER A 317 -30.26 -3.63 -11.44
CA SER A 317 -31.12 -3.33 -12.60
C SER A 317 -32.48 -2.72 -12.22
N SER A 318 -33.08 -3.08 -11.08
CA SER A 318 -34.38 -2.54 -10.65
C SER A 318 -34.34 -1.08 -10.16
N GLU A 319 -33.15 -0.56 -9.87
CA GLU A 319 -32.93 0.81 -9.38
C GLU A 319 -32.62 1.78 -10.53
N LEU A 320 -32.44 1.27 -11.75
CA LEU A 320 -32.03 2.04 -12.91
C LEU A 320 -33.20 2.34 -13.84
N PRO A 321 -33.25 3.53 -14.47
CA PRO A 321 -34.17 3.81 -15.56
C PRO A 321 -33.96 2.85 -16.73
N SER A 322 -35.03 2.43 -17.41
CA SER A 322 -34.96 1.49 -18.54
C SER A 322 -33.99 1.92 -19.65
N GLN A 323 -33.90 3.23 -19.91
CA GLN A 323 -32.96 3.78 -20.90
C GLN A 323 -31.50 3.60 -20.47
N ALA A 324 -31.19 3.65 -19.17
CA ALA A 324 -29.85 3.40 -18.66
C ALA A 324 -29.47 1.91 -18.79
N ILE A 325 -30.42 1.01 -18.48
CA ILE A 325 -30.25 -0.45 -18.66
C ILE A 325 -29.95 -0.77 -20.12
N GLU A 326 -30.74 -0.23 -21.06
CA GLU A 326 -30.56 -0.45 -22.50
C GLU A 326 -29.21 0.08 -23.01
N ARG A 327 -28.84 1.31 -22.61
CA ARG A 327 -27.56 1.92 -23.01
C ARG A 327 -26.36 1.18 -22.45
N LEU A 328 -26.43 0.73 -21.20
CA LEU A 328 -25.39 -0.09 -20.59
C LEU A 328 -25.36 -1.51 -21.14
N GLY A 329 -26.43 -1.98 -21.79
CA GLY A 329 -26.59 -3.39 -22.08
C GLY A 329 -26.52 -4.25 -20.81
N LEU A 330 -27.06 -3.73 -19.71
CA LEU A 330 -26.96 -4.36 -18.39
C LEU A 330 -27.74 -5.69 -18.39
N LEU A 331 -27.06 -6.79 -18.09
CA LEU A 331 -27.68 -8.11 -17.99
C LEU A 331 -28.39 -8.29 -16.63
N PRO A 332 -29.38 -9.20 -16.52
CA PRO A 332 -30.21 -9.34 -15.31
C PRO A 332 -29.43 -9.68 -14.01
N ASP A 333 -28.27 -10.31 -14.15
CA ASP A 333 -27.38 -10.73 -13.07
C ASP A 333 -26.22 -9.75 -12.81
N GLN A 334 -26.25 -8.57 -13.45
CA GLN A 334 -25.22 -7.54 -13.32
C GLN A 334 -25.67 -6.35 -12.49
N GLU A 335 -24.69 -5.61 -11.98
CA GLU A 335 -24.89 -4.29 -11.39
C GLU A 335 -24.23 -3.20 -12.25
N ASN A 336 -24.76 -1.99 -12.15
CA ASN A 336 -24.07 -0.82 -12.65
C ASN A 336 -23.15 -0.24 -11.58
N ILE A 337 -21.92 0.10 -11.96
CA ILE A 337 -21.01 0.89 -11.15
C ILE A 337 -20.73 2.22 -11.86
N LEU A 338 -20.86 3.32 -11.13
CA LEU A 338 -20.39 4.64 -11.55
C LEU A 338 -19.01 4.90 -10.94
N LEU A 339 -18.01 5.06 -11.79
CA LEU A 339 -16.63 5.31 -11.42
C LEU A 339 -16.26 6.76 -11.74
N ARG A 340 -15.57 7.46 -10.84
CA ARG A 340 -14.86 8.69 -11.18
C ARG A 340 -13.40 8.35 -11.40
N VAL A 341 -12.87 8.69 -12.58
CA VAL A 341 -11.47 8.47 -12.92
C VAL A 341 -10.81 9.81 -13.22
N VAL A 342 -9.80 10.14 -12.43
CA VAL A 342 -8.98 11.36 -12.59
C VAL A 342 -7.67 11.00 -13.26
N LEU A 343 -7.40 11.66 -14.38
CA LEU A 343 -6.15 11.55 -15.12
C LEU A 343 -5.31 12.80 -14.90
N ARG A 344 -4.08 12.60 -14.44
CA ARG A 344 -3.01 13.60 -14.38
C ARG A 344 -1.66 12.90 -14.49
N ASP A 345 -0.94 13.21 -15.56
CA ASP A 345 0.47 12.86 -15.71
C ASP A 345 1.30 13.92 -14.95
N CYS A 346 2.34 13.48 -14.25
CA CYS A 346 3.20 14.35 -13.47
C CYS A 346 4.36 14.95 -14.31
N SER A 347 4.56 14.45 -15.53
CA SER A 347 5.60 14.86 -16.48
C SER A 347 5.13 15.79 -17.60
N ARG A 348 3.89 15.67 -18.07
CA ARG A 348 3.32 16.50 -19.16
C ARG A 348 1.80 16.66 -19.10
N SER A 349 1.26 17.66 -19.80
CA SER A 349 -0.20 17.76 -19.97
C SER A 349 -0.73 16.61 -20.81
N ILE A 350 -1.88 16.06 -20.40
CA ILE A 350 -2.63 15.07 -21.17
C ILE A 350 -3.60 15.83 -22.06
N THR A 351 -3.58 15.56 -23.37
CA THR A 351 -4.55 16.14 -24.30
C THR A 351 -5.94 15.50 -24.14
N THR A 352 -7.00 16.19 -24.53
CA THR A 352 -8.36 15.62 -24.50
C THR A 352 -8.47 14.34 -25.34
N ALA A 353 -7.77 14.28 -26.48
CA ALA A 353 -7.76 13.09 -27.34
C ALA A 353 -7.09 11.89 -26.65
N GLU A 354 -5.95 12.09 -26.01
CA GLU A 354 -5.25 11.05 -25.24
C GLU A 354 -6.08 10.57 -24.03
N ALA A 355 -6.69 11.51 -23.29
CA ALA A 355 -7.56 11.18 -22.18
C ALA A 355 -8.78 10.36 -22.65
N ASN A 356 -9.43 10.77 -23.74
CA ASN A 356 -10.55 10.02 -24.31
C ASN A 356 -10.14 8.60 -24.71
N ALA A 357 -9.01 8.45 -25.40
CA ALA A 357 -8.51 7.13 -25.80
C ALA A 357 -8.21 6.23 -24.59
N LEU A 358 -7.67 6.78 -23.49
CA LEU A 358 -7.43 6.00 -22.28
C LEU A 358 -8.74 5.63 -21.57
N TYR A 359 -9.69 6.57 -21.45
CA TYR A 359 -11.00 6.28 -20.89
C TYR A 359 -11.77 5.21 -21.68
N GLU A 360 -11.68 5.20 -23.01
CA GLU A 360 -12.25 4.15 -23.85
C GLU A 360 -11.62 2.78 -23.56
N LYS A 361 -10.29 2.72 -23.43
CA LYS A 361 -9.59 1.47 -23.04
C LYS A 361 -10.02 0.97 -21.68
N ILE A 362 -10.10 1.87 -20.69
CA ILE A 362 -10.55 1.56 -19.33
C ILE A 362 -11.98 1.03 -19.36
N GLN A 363 -12.89 1.73 -20.04
CA GLN A 363 -14.28 1.32 -20.14
C GLN A 363 -14.42 -0.04 -20.84
N ALA A 364 -13.71 -0.26 -21.95
CA ALA A 364 -13.73 -1.54 -22.66
C ALA A 364 -13.20 -2.70 -21.81
N ALA A 365 -12.21 -2.45 -20.94
CA ALA A 365 -11.65 -3.47 -20.05
C ALA A 365 -12.53 -3.77 -18.82
N LEU A 366 -13.27 -2.77 -18.34
CA LEU A 366 -14.12 -2.90 -17.15
C LEU A 366 -15.56 -3.31 -17.45
N HIS A 367 -16.09 -2.96 -18.62
CA HIS A 367 -17.49 -3.17 -18.96
C HIS A 367 -17.75 -4.62 -19.39
N GLU A 368 -18.62 -5.31 -18.66
CA GLU A 368 -19.00 -6.72 -18.87
C GLU A 368 -20.43 -6.85 -19.46
N GLY A 369 -21.09 -5.73 -19.80
CA GLY A 369 -22.42 -5.71 -20.38
C GLY A 369 -22.49 -6.27 -21.82
N ALA A 370 -23.67 -6.22 -22.42
CA ALA A 370 -23.92 -6.79 -23.75
C ALA A 370 -22.91 -6.28 -24.81
N PRO A 371 -22.43 -7.15 -25.73
CA PRO A 371 -21.43 -6.76 -26.73
C PRO A 371 -21.85 -5.54 -27.55
N GLY A 372 -20.99 -4.52 -27.57
CA GLY A 372 -21.23 -3.26 -28.30
C GLY A 372 -22.13 -2.25 -27.56
N ALA A 373 -22.65 -2.59 -26.38
CA ALA A 373 -23.28 -1.68 -25.44
C ALA A 373 -22.24 -0.94 -24.58
N GLY A 374 -22.73 -0.07 -23.70
CA GLY A 374 -21.91 0.87 -22.95
C GLY A 374 -21.85 2.25 -23.61
N TYR A 375 -21.44 3.24 -22.82
CA TYR A 375 -21.31 4.61 -23.30
C TYR A 375 -20.19 4.71 -24.35
N ARG A 376 -20.53 4.76 -25.64
CA ARG A 376 -19.53 5.04 -26.68
C ARG A 376 -19.13 6.49 -26.60
N MET A 377 -17.82 6.72 -26.55
CA MET A 377 -17.28 8.06 -26.49
C MET A 377 -17.20 8.59 -27.91
N GLU A 378 -18.17 9.40 -28.31
CA GLU A 378 -18.11 10.07 -29.61
C GLU A 378 -16.91 11.03 -29.61
N LEU A 379 -15.91 10.73 -30.44
CA LEU A 379 -14.87 11.68 -30.81
C LEU A 379 -15.58 12.89 -31.42
N SER A 380 -15.63 14.00 -30.67
CA SER A 380 -16.00 15.29 -31.25
C SER A 380 -14.99 15.57 -32.35
N THR A 381 -15.41 15.35 -33.59
CA THR A 381 -14.72 15.86 -34.76
C THR A 381 -14.64 17.38 -34.60
N PRO A 382 -13.48 18.02 -34.87
CA PRO A 382 -13.43 19.47 -34.87
C PRO A 382 -14.46 19.97 -35.86
N SER A 383 -15.44 20.73 -35.37
CA SER A 383 -16.35 21.48 -36.23
C SER A 383 -15.50 22.35 -37.13
N SER A 384 -15.38 21.95 -38.39
CA SER A 384 -14.91 22.81 -39.46
C SER A 384 -15.98 23.88 -39.65
N ILE A 385 -15.81 25.01 -38.96
CA ILE A 385 -16.61 26.20 -39.21
C ILE A 385 -16.05 26.87 -40.48
N PRO A 386 -16.91 27.26 -41.45
CA PRO A 386 -16.51 27.88 -42.71
C PRO A 386 -15.88 29.26 -42.57
#